data_AF-A0A6M0AVE7-F1
#
_entry.id   AF-A0A6M0AVE7-F1
#
_cell.length_a   1.000
_cell.length_b   1.000
_cell.length_c   1.000
_cell.angle_alpha   90.00
_cell.angle_beta   90.00
_cell.angle_gamma   90.00
#
_symmetry.space_group_name_H-M   'P 1'
#
loop_
_entity.id
_entity.type
_entity.pdbx_description
1 polymer ?
#
loop_
_entity_poly.entity_id
_entity_poly.type
_entity_poly.pdbx_seq_one_letter_code
_entity_poly.pdbx_strand_id
1 'polypeptide(L)'
;MKKKYTVYPVFIYYYHRAYYLCAFGQRPDRTENQPPLGWYNYRLERITEFKKLSWDTPNFPWSKSEIINHTEKYSTDYIQQ
;
A
#
# COMPACT_ATOMS: atom_id res chain seq x y z
N MET A 1 -13.62 6.82 15.35
CA MET A 1 -12.30 7.40 15.00
C MET A 1 -11.97 7.06 13.54
N LYS A 2 -11.38 7.99 12.77
CA LYS A 2 -10.86 7.68 11.43
C LYS A 2 -9.62 6.79 11.56
N LYS A 3 -9.60 5.63 10.90
CA LYS A 3 -8.42 4.76 10.84
C LYS A 3 -7.38 5.36 9.90
N LYS A 4 -6.10 5.23 10.26
CA LYS A 4 -4.96 5.72 9.48
C LYS A 4 -4.21 4.52 8.91
N TYR A 5 -3.81 4.64 7.65
CA TYR A 5 -3.09 3.62 6.92
C TYR A 5 -1.81 4.24 6.34
N THR A 6 -0.67 3.62 6.62
CA THR A 6 0.63 3.98 6.03
C THR A 6 0.84 3.13 4.78
N VAL A 7 1.12 3.78 3.66
CA VAL A 7 1.36 3.13 2.36
C VAL A 7 2.51 3.80 1.63
N TYR A 8 3.19 3.04 0.77
CA TYR A 8 4.15 3.50 -0.21
C TYR A 8 3.45 3.65 -1.57
N PRO A 9 3.13 4.87 -2.00
CA PRO A 9 2.45 5.10 -3.28
C PRO A 9 3.37 4.80 -4.46
N VAL A 10 2.84 4.14 -5.50
CA VAL A 10 3.62 3.84 -6.73
C VAL A 10 3.06 4.58 -7.93
N PHE A 11 1.80 4.33 -8.30
CA PHE A 11 1.15 4.98 -9.44
C PHE A 11 -0.36 5.11 -9.23
N ILE A 12 -0.96 6.02 -10.01
CA ILE A 12 -2.41 6.19 -10.08
C ILE A 12 -2.87 5.69 -11.44
N TYR A 13 -3.99 4.96 -11.46
CA TYR A 13 -4.60 4.50 -12.69
C TYR A 13 -6.12 4.63 -12.62
N TYR A 14 -6.75 4.75 -13.79
CA TYR A 14 -8.21 4.80 -13.93
C TYR A 14 -8.72 3.44 -14.40
N TYR A 15 -9.68 2.89 -13.67
CA TYR A 15 -10.30 1.60 -13.99
C TYR A 15 -11.73 1.56 -13.48
N HIS A 16 -12.65 0.85 -14.15
CA HIS A 16 -14.07 0.74 -13.75
C HIS A 16 -14.72 2.04 -13.23
N ARG A 17 -14.50 3.17 -13.92
CA ARG A 17 -15.04 4.49 -13.58
C ARG A 17 -14.59 5.07 -12.24
N ALA A 18 -13.42 4.68 -11.76
CA ALA A 18 -12.80 5.27 -10.58
C ALA A 18 -11.29 5.37 -10.72
N TYR A 19 -10.70 6.31 -9.98
CA TYR A 19 -9.26 6.40 -9.83
C TYR A 19 -8.77 5.56 -8.65
N TYR A 20 -7.68 4.83 -8.87
CA TYR A 20 -7.05 3.96 -7.89
C TYR A 20 -5.60 4.36 -7.68
N LEU A 21 -5.19 4.37 -6.42
CA LEU A 21 -3.79 4.40 -6.02
C LEU A 21 -3.31 2.96 -5.87
N CYS A 22 -2.36 2.55 -6.70
CA CYS A 22 -1.59 1.33 -6.47
C CYS A 22 -0.47 1.63 -5.47
N ALA A 23 -0.45 0.91 -4.35
CA ALA A 23 0.51 1.13 -3.28
C ALA A 23 0.80 -0.16 -2.50
N PHE A 24 1.98 -0.21 -1.91
CA PHE A 24 2.36 -1.24 -0.95
C PHE A 24 2.14 -0.72 0.47
N GLY A 25 1.39 -1.41 1.33
CA GLY A 25 1.20 -0.96 2.70
C GLY A 25 0.02 -1.56 3.44
N GLN A 26 -0.49 -0.83 4.44
CA GLN A 26 -1.55 -1.32 5.33
C GLN A 26 -2.87 -1.45 4.58
N ARG A 27 -3.52 -2.59 4.77
CA ARG A 27 -4.86 -2.83 4.25
C ARG A 27 -5.94 -2.32 5.20
N PRO A 28 -7.09 -1.83 4.70
CA PRO A 28 -8.26 -1.60 5.54
C PRO A 28 -8.85 -2.89 6.09
N ASP A 29 -9.20 -2.89 7.39
CA ASP A 29 -9.68 -4.08 8.15
C ASP A 29 -10.98 -4.71 7.62
N ARG A 30 -11.68 -4.07 6.68
CA ARG A 30 -12.94 -4.57 6.10
C ARG A 30 -12.75 -5.64 5.01
N THR A 31 -11.51 -6.02 4.74
CA THR A 31 -11.18 -6.93 3.66
C THR A 31 -10.83 -8.26 4.32
N GLU A 32 -11.73 -9.24 4.30
CA GLU A 32 -11.45 -10.55 4.89
C GLU A 32 -10.45 -11.32 4.00
N ASN A 33 -9.73 -12.32 4.54
CA ASN A 33 -8.94 -13.29 3.76
C ASN A 33 -7.73 -12.78 2.94
N GLN A 34 -7.12 -11.65 3.30
CA GLN A 34 -5.78 -11.28 2.76
C GLN A 34 -4.86 -10.78 3.89
N PRO A 35 -3.54 -10.70 3.65
CA PRO A 35 -2.60 -10.16 4.63
C PRO A 35 -2.96 -8.72 5.07
N PRO A 36 -2.52 -8.28 6.26
CA PRO A 36 -2.69 -6.89 6.71
C PRO A 36 -1.72 -5.90 6.02
N LEU A 37 -0.66 -6.41 5.39
CA LEU A 37 0.37 -5.68 4.65
C LEU A 37 0.51 -6.34 3.27
N GLY A 38 0.67 -5.56 2.20
CA GLY A 38 0.83 -6.10 0.85
C GLY A 38 0.54 -5.08 -0.25
N TRP A 39 0.37 -5.55 -1.48
CA TRP A 39 -0.07 -4.73 -2.61
C TRP A 39 -1.58 -4.54 -2.66
N TYR A 40 -2.02 -3.29 -2.66
CA TYR A 40 -3.44 -2.97 -2.77
C TYR A 40 -3.70 -1.78 -3.68
N ASN A 41 -4.92 -1.80 -4.22
CA ASN A 41 -5.46 -0.72 -5.03
C ASN A 41 -6.51 0.04 -4.20
N TYR A 42 -6.14 1.24 -3.74
CA TYR A 42 -6.98 2.09 -2.92
C TYR A 42 -7.80 3.02 -3.82
N ARG A 43 -9.13 2.97 -3.74
CA ARG A 43 -9.98 3.94 -4.45
C ARG A 43 -9.72 5.34 -3.89
N LEU A 44 -9.31 6.28 -4.75
CA LEU A 44 -8.98 7.64 -4.32
C LEU A 44 -10.15 8.35 -3.64
N GLU A 45 -11.38 8.10 -4.10
CA GLU A 45 -12.61 8.65 -3.50
C GLU A 45 -12.80 8.27 -2.02
N ARG A 46 -12.17 7.17 -1.55
CA ARG A 46 -12.26 6.73 -0.15
C ARG A 46 -11.15 7.31 0.72
N ILE A 47 -10.17 8.00 0.14
CA ILE A 47 -9.08 8.67 0.84
C ILE A 47 -9.53 10.09 1.20
N THR A 48 -9.94 10.28 2.45
CA THR A 48 -10.48 11.58 2.90
C THR A 48 -9.38 12.60 3.25
N GLU A 49 -8.19 12.12 3.63
CA GLU A 49 -7.05 12.92 4.05
C GLU A 49 -5.77 12.18 3.68
N PHE A 50 -4.71 12.92 3.33
CA PHE A 50 -3.38 12.36 3.14
C PHE A 50 -2.36 13.22 3.89
N LYS A 51 -1.32 12.57 4.44
CA LYS A 51 -0.19 13.23 5.08
C LYS A 51 1.09 12.59 4.57
N LYS A 52 1.97 13.40 3.97
CA LYS A 52 3.33 12.96 3.64
C LYS A 52 4.08 12.69 4.95
N LEU A 53 4.62 11.49 5.10
CA LEU A 53 5.49 11.11 6.21
C LEU A 53 6.95 11.36 5.80
N SER A 54 7.78 11.83 6.74
CA SER A 54 9.23 11.86 6.50
C SER A 54 9.80 10.45 6.62
N TRP A 55 10.84 10.17 5.85
CA TRP A 55 11.65 8.96 5.98
C TRP A 55 12.45 8.93 7.29
N ASP A 56 12.70 10.09 7.89
CA ASP A 56 13.45 10.22 9.14
C ASP A 56 12.67 9.72 10.36
N THR A 57 11.34 9.60 10.22
CA THR A 57 10.51 9.11 11.32
C THR A 57 10.25 7.61 11.13
N PRO A 58 10.60 6.75 12.11
CA PRO A 58 10.35 5.31 12.04
C PRO A 58 8.86 4.99 12.30
N ASN A 59 7.95 5.76 11.69
CA ASN A 59 6.51 5.51 11.72
C ASN A 59 6.10 4.39 10.76
N PHE A 60 7.06 3.58 10.30
CA PHE A 60 6.77 2.35 9.59
C PHE A 60 6.26 1.34 10.62
N PRO A 61 5.01 0.89 10.51
CA PRO A 61 4.45 -0.06 11.47
C PRO A 61 5.02 -1.49 11.34
N TRP A 62 6.09 -1.68 10.56
CA TRP A 62 6.68 -2.99 10.26
C TRP A 62 8.20 -2.93 10.16
N SER A 63 8.80 -4.07 10.44
CA SER A 63 10.23 -4.34 10.31
C SER A 63 10.65 -4.56 8.85
N LYS A 64 11.94 -4.31 8.56
CA LYS A 64 12.57 -4.64 7.28
C LYS A 64 12.36 -6.10 6.88
N SER A 65 12.36 -7.01 7.87
CA SER A 65 12.15 -8.45 7.64
C SER A 65 10.74 -8.78 7.17
N GLU A 66 9.71 -8.10 7.68
CA GLU A 66 8.32 -8.28 7.23
C GLU A 66 8.12 -7.81 5.78
N ILE A 67 8.88 -6.79 5.35
CA ILE A 67 8.85 -6.31 3.97
C ILE A 67 9.58 -7.29 3.03
N ILE A 68 10.80 -7.72 3.39
CA ILE A 68 11.64 -8.58 2.53
C ILE A 68 11.04 -9.98 2.36
N ASN A 69 10.47 -10.54 3.43
CA ASN A 69 9.96 -11.91 3.43
C ASN A 69 8.47 -12.00 3.05
N HIS A 70 7.87 -10.89 2.57
CA HIS A 70 6.48 -10.90 2.13
C HIS A 70 6.26 -11.91 1.00
N THR A 71 5.16 -12.66 1.07
CA THR A 71 4.89 -13.82 0.20
C THR A 71 4.67 -13.45 -1.27
N GLU A 72 4.22 -12.23 -1.55
CA GLU A 72 4.27 -11.65 -2.89
C GLU A 72 5.72 -11.33 -3.23
N LYS A 73 6.43 -12.34 -3.76
CA LYS A 73 7.76 -12.15 -4.32
C LYS A 73 7.64 -11.22 -5.52
N TYR A 74 8.27 -10.06 -5.44
CA TYR A 74 8.63 -9.32 -6.65
C TYR A 74 9.62 -10.18 -7.42
N SER A 75 9.17 -10.76 -8.53
CA SER A 75 10.15 -11.20 -9.51
C SER A 75 10.74 -9.95 -10.14
N THR A 76 12.06 -9.77 -10.11
CA THR A 76 12.74 -8.68 -10.83
C THR A 76 12.67 -8.87 -12.35
N ASP A 77 12.02 -9.93 -12.82
CA ASP A 77 11.88 -10.27 -14.25
C ASP A 77 11.26 -9.15 -15.08
N TYR A 78 10.44 -8.27 -14.47
CA TYR A 78 9.90 -7.10 -15.17
C TYR A 78 10.89 -5.94 -15.35
N ILE A 79 12.03 -5.94 -14.63
CA ILE A 79 13.08 -4.91 -14.71
C ILE A 79 14.05 -5.21 -15.86
N GLN A 80 14.06 -6.43 -16.39
CA GLN A 80 15.02 -6.86 -17.43
C GLN A 80 14.54 -6.61 -18.87
N GLN A 81 13.50 -5.79 -19.09
CA GLN A 81 13.03 -5.40 -20.43
C GLN A 81 13.66 -4.10 -20.91
#